data_AF-A0A3A6D3Z5-F1
#
_entry.id   AF-A0A3A6D3Z5-F1
#
_cell.length_a   1.000
_cell.length_b   1.000
_cell.length_c   1.000
_cell.angle_alpha   90.00
_cell.angle_beta   90.00
_cell.angle_gamma   90.00
#
_symmetry.space_group_name_H-M   'P 1'
#
loop_
_entity.id
_entity.type
_entity.pdbx_description
1 polymer ?
#
loop_
_entity_poly.entity_id
_entity_poly.type
_entity_poly.pdbx_seq_one_letter_code
_entity_poly.pdbx_strand_id
1 'polypeptide(L)'
;MPITFGVDRLVNKGDAGLPSLMGVMKGGIAMIEPQEAYLKMSNDGSSFTSPHNGAWFFTETESQKEDLFLLGRGSRADYYVSGAASSAQSWPWDADNEVKDAYGIRFIASVSEEDVGTYEKKTYEIREE
;
A
#
# COMPACT_ATOMS: atom_id res chain seq x y z
N MET A 1 15.60 -11.75 11.81
CA MET A 1 14.38 -12.24 11.15
C MET A 1 13.86 -11.12 10.28
N PRO A 2 13.86 -11.29 8.95
CA PRO A 2 13.28 -10.30 8.07
C PRO A 2 11.76 -10.22 8.27
N ILE A 3 11.22 -9.01 8.20
CA ILE A 3 9.78 -8.75 8.29
C ILE A 3 9.32 -8.32 6.90
N THR A 4 8.35 -9.02 6.35
CA THR A 4 7.65 -8.56 5.15
C THR A 4 6.60 -7.54 5.54
N PHE A 5 6.66 -6.37 4.91
CA PHE A 5 5.65 -5.32 5.03
C PHE A 5 4.86 -5.25 3.73
N GLY A 6 3.54 -5.35 3.86
CA GLY A 6 2.60 -5.30 2.75
C GLY A 6 1.33 -4.56 3.13
N VAL A 7 0.39 -4.53 2.19
CA VAL A 7 -0.94 -3.94 2.37
C VAL A 7 -2.02 -4.88 1.89
N ASP A 8 -3.21 -4.75 2.47
CA ASP A 8 -4.42 -5.33 1.90
C ASP A 8 -4.89 -4.47 0.74
N ARG A 9 -5.10 -5.10 -0.42
CA ARG A 9 -5.62 -4.41 -1.61
C ARG A 9 -7.10 -4.08 -1.47
N LEU A 10 -7.82 -4.74 -0.58
CA LEU A 10 -9.19 -4.36 -0.22
C LEU A 10 -9.15 -3.22 0.80
N VAL A 11 -9.79 -2.10 0.48
CA VAL A 11 -9.94 -0.97 1.40
C VAL A 11 -11.34 -0.88 1.97
N ASN A 12 -11.43 -0.43 3.22
CA ASN A 12 -12.71 -0.12 3.82
C ASN A 12 -13.17 1.25 3.34
N LYS A 13 -14.29 1.28 2.62
CA LYS A 13 -14.94 2.52 2.20
C LYS A 13 -15.73 3.11 3.38
N GLY A 14 -15.45 4.36 3.74
CA GLY A 14 -16.15 5.06 4.82
C GLY A 14 -17.58 5.44 4.42
N ASP A 15 -17.72 6.57 3.72
CA ASP A 15 -19.04 7.10 3.33
C ASP A 15 -19.66 6.45 2.08
N ALA A 16 -20.99 6.30 2.10
CA ALA A 16 -21.77 5.78 0.98
C ALA A 16 -21.64 6.62 -0.30
N GLY A 17 -21.33 7.91 -0.17
CA GLY A 17 -21.16 8.84 -1.30
C GLY A 17 -19.78 8.82 -1.96
N LEU A 18 -18.81 8.07 -1.43
CA LEU A 18 -17.49 7.95 -2.05
C LEU A 18 -17.56 7.14 -3.35
N PRO A 19 -16.73 7.43 -4.37
CA PRO A 19 -16.59 6.52 -5.50
C PRO A 19 -16.02 5.16 -5.08
N SER A 20 -16.32 4.13 -5.85
CA SER A 20 -15.67 2.83 -5.67
C SER A 20 -14.27 2.85 -6.29
N LEU A 21 -13.33 2.12 -5.68
CA LEU A 21 -11.98 1.99 -6.22
C LEU A 21 -11.95 0.83 -7.21
N MET A 22 -11.54 1.15 -8.44
CA MET A 22 -11.65 0.25 -9.59
C MET A 22 -10.42 -0.64 -9.80
N GLY A 23 -9.40 -0.51 -8.95
CA GLY A 23 -8.15 -1.25 -9.08
C GLY A 23 -7.14 -0.62 -10.03
N VAL A 24 -6.68 -1.39 -11.01
CA VAL A 24 -5.64 -0.97 -11.95
C VAL A 24 -6.25 -0.08 -13.03
N MET A 25 -5.75 1.14 -13.16
CA MET A 25 -6.15 2.06 -14.23
C MET A 25 -5.66 1.55 -15.60
N LYS A 26 -6.58 1.36 -16.55
CA LYS A 26 -6.26 0.84 -17.90
C LYS A 26 -6.13 1.93 -18.97
N GLY A 27 -6.58 3.16 -18.67
CA GLY A 27 -6.57 4.31 -19.58
C GLY A 27 -5.80 5.50 -18.99
N GLY A 28 -5.84 6.65 -19.66
CA GLY A 28 -5.30 7.90 -19.12
C GLY A 28 -6.26 8.56 -18.13
N ILE A 29 -5.75 9.49 -17.32
CA ILE A 29 -6.55 10.25 -16.32
C ILE A 29 -7.76 10.96 -16.97
N ALA A 30 -7.64 11.41 -18.22
CA ALA A 30 -8.71 12.05 -18.96
C ALA A 30 -9.89 11.11 -19.34
N MET A 31 -9.74 9.80 -19.14
CA MET A 31 -10.74 8.78 -19.48
C MET A 31 -11.46 8.22 -18.24
N ILE A 32 -11.22 8.77 -17.05
CA ILE A 32 -11.85 8.30 -15.81
C ILE A 32 -13.33 8.70 -15.80
N GLU A 33 -14.22 7.71 -15.67
CA GLU A 33 -15.67 7.93 -15.69
C GLU A 33 -16.19 8.63 -14.41
N PRO A 34 -17.34 9.35 -14.45
CA PRO A 34 -17.85 10.19 -13.35
C PRO A 34 -18.17 9.53 -11.99
N GLN A 35 -17.84 8.24 -11.80
CA GLN A 35 -17.99 7.51 -10.53
C GLN A 35 -16.78 6.61 -10.23
N GLU A 36 -15.73 6.70 -11.05
CA GLU A 36 -14.53 5.90 -10.91
C GLU A 36 -13.46 6.68 -10.16
N ALA A 37 -12.84 5.98 -9.21
CA ALA A 37 -11.62 6.46 -8.57
C ALA A 37 -10.57 5.34 -8.52
N TYR A 38 -9.34 5.77 -8.42
CA TYR A 38 -8.17 4.92 -8.38
C TYR A 38 -7.26 5.39 -7.26
N LEU A 39 -6.77 4.45 -6.44
CA LEU A 39 -5.80 4.71 -5.40
C LEU A 39 -4.67 3.69 -5.52
N LYS A 40 -3.44 4.18 -5.42
CA LYS A 40 -2.24 3.37 -5.56
C LYS A 40 -1.26 3.72 -4.45
N MET A 41 -0.64 2.70 -3.86
CA MET A 41 0.53 2.84 -3.00
C MET A 41 1.76 2.32 -3.71
N SER A 42 2.82 3.13 -3.83
CA SER A 42 4.08 2.76 -4.48
C SER A 42 5.29 3.11 -3.61
N ASN A 43 6.39 2.40 -3.83
CA ASN A 43 7.65 2.57 -3.10
C ASN A 43 8.76 3.22 -3.94
N ASP A 44 8.53 3.36 -5.25
CA ASP A 44 9.45 3.94 -6.23
C ASP A 44 9.07 5.38 -6.61
N GLY A 45 8.04 5.93 -5.96
CA GLY A 45 7.48 7.24 -6.30
C GLY A 45 6.73 7.26 -7.63
N SER A 46 6.52 6.12 -8.29
CA SER A 46 5.70 6.05 -9.50
C SER A 46 4.26 6.39 -9.16
N SER A 47 3.74 7.45 -9.76
CA SER A 47 2.31 7.72 -9.82
C SER A 47 1.63 6.71 -10.76
N PHE A 48 0.36 6.94 -11.11
CA PHE A 48 -0.54 6.09 -11.92
C PHE A 48 0.00 5.57 -13.27
N THR A 49 1.22 5.91 -13.67
CA THR A 49 1.85 5.60 -14.96
C THR A 49 2.37 4.18 -15.08
N SER A 50 2.68 3.51 -13.96
CA SER A 50 3.06 2.08 -13.96
C SER A 50 1.99 1.23 -13.28
N PRO A 51 1.34 0.29 -14.00
CA PRO A 51 0.37 -0.63 -13.41
C PRO A 51 1.02 -1.70 -12.52
N HIS A 52 2.33 -1.91 -12.63
CA HIS A 52 3.04 -3.02 -11.99
C HIS A 52 3.80 -2.65 -10.72
N ASN A 53 4.00 -1.35 -10.44
CA ASN A 53 4.86 -0.93 -9.33
C ASN A 53 4.02 -0.53 -8.12
N GLY A 54 3.84 -1.45 -7.18
CA GLY A 54 3.09 -1.24 -5.94
C GLY A 54 1.66 -1.76 -5.96
N ALA A 55 0.88 -1.39 -4.94
CA ALA A 55 -0.45 -1.92 -4.69
C ALA A 55 -1.54 -0.97 -5.22
N TRP A 56 -2.38 -1.48 -6.13
CA TRP A 56 -3.65 -0.84 -6.49
C TRP A 56 -4.77 -1.37 -5.60
N PHE A 57 -5.59 -0.43 -5.12
CA PHE A 57 -6.66 -0.72 -4.16
C PHE A 57 -8.03 -0.89 -4.83
N PHE A 58 -8.89 -1.64 -4.16
CA PHE A 58 -10.26 -1.95 -4.57
C PHE A 58 -11.21 -1.82 -3.39
N THR A 59 -12.47 -1.50 -3.64
CA THR A 59 -13.53 -1.49 -2.61
C THR A 59 -14.45 -2.70 -2.66
N GLU A 60 -14.50 -3.42 -3.79
CA GLU A 60 -15.52 -4.45 -4.06
C GLU A 60 -14.87 -5.76 -4.57
N THR A 61 -13.81 -6.21 -3.90
CA THR A 61 -13.14 -7.49 -4.22
C THR A 61 -12.77 -8.25 -2.95
N GLU A 62 -12.21 -9.45 -3.09
CA GLU A 62 -11.70 -10.21 -1.96
C GLU A 62 -10.38 -9.61 -1.44
N SER A 63 -10.18 -9.68 -0.12
CA SER A 63 -8.94 -9.27 0.53
C SER A 63 -7.74 -9.99 -0.09
N GLN A 64 -6.76 -9.24 -0.57
CA GLN A 64 -5.53 -9.77 -1.16
C GLN A 64 -4.34 -8.99 -0.62
N LYS A 65 -3.38 -9.72 -0.04
CA LYS A 65 -2.12 -9.13 0.41
C LYS A 65 -1.22 -8.83 -0.78
N GLU A 66 -0.67 -7.62 -0.82
CA GLU A 66 0.43 -7.23 -1.70
C GLU A 66 1.67 -6.94 -0.84
N ASP A 67 2.76 -7.66 -1.09
CA ASP A 67 4.02 -7.43 -0.39
C ASP A 67 4.79 -6.26 -1.03
N LEU A 68 5.21 -5.30 -0.21
CA LEU A 68 5.87 -4.07 -0.69
C LEU A 68 7.36 -4.05 -0.35
N PHE A 69 7.74 -4.56 0.82
CA PHE A 69 9.12 -4.53 1.30
C PHE A 69 9.48 -5.77 2.11
N LEU A 70 10.73 -6.21 1.99
CA LEU A 70 11.38 -7.08 2.96
C LEU A 70 12.30 -6.23 3.83
N LEU A 71 11.97 -6.10 5.11
CA LEU A 71 12.66 -5.23 6.07
C LEU A 71 13.58 -6.03 6.98
N GLY A 72 14.82 -5.56 7.10
CA GLY A 72 15.80 -6.07 8.06
C GLY A 72 15.77 -5.31 9.39
N ARG A 73 16.68 -5.67 10.29
CA ARG A 73 16.83 -4.98 11.59
C ARG A 73 17.25 -3.52 11.37
N GLY A 74 16.43 -2.58 11.85
CA GLY A 74 16.70 -1.14 11.73
C GLY A 74 16.39 -0.54 10.36
N SER A 75 15.81 -1.32 9.44
CA SER A 75 15.37 -0.82 8.14
C SER A 75 14.15 0.10 8.28
N ARG A 76 14.10 1.13 7.43
CA ARG A 76 12.94 2.01 7.23
C ARG A 76 12.52 1.94 5.78
N ALA A 77 11.21 1.99 5.54
CA ALA A 77 10.63 2.16 4.22
C ALA A 77 9.71 3.37 4.24
N ASP A 78 9.77 4.16 3.18
CA ASP A 78 8.82 5.24 2.91
C ASP A 78 7.99 4.82 1.69
N TYR A 79 6.73 5.27 1.65
CA TYR A 79 5.79 4.95 0.58
C TYR A 79 5.05 6.21 0.14
N TYR A 80 4.59 6.20 -1.10
CA TYR A 80 3.78 7.26 -1.70
C TYR A 80 2.38 6.71 -1.96
N VAL A 81 1.37 7.49 -1.59
CA VAL A 81 -0.03 7.20 -1.94
C VAL A 81 -0.49 8.24 -2.94
N SER A 82 -0.99 7.78 -4.08
CA SER A 82 -1.51 8.63 -5.14
C SER A 82 -2.95 8.23 -5.48
N GLY A 83 -3.86 9.20 -5.54
CA GLY A 83 -5.25 9.02 -5.97
C GLY A 83 -5.60 9.79 -7.25
N ALA A 84 -6.38 9.17 -8.15
CA ALA A 84 -6.92 9.80 -9.35
C ALA A 84 -8.42 9.54 -9.42
N ALA A 85 -9.18 10.57 -9.77
CA ALA A 85 -10.64 10.50 -9.92
C ALA A 85 -11.07 11.39 -11.08
N SER A 86 -12.30 11.18 -11.56
CA SER A 86 -12.87 12.02 -12.60
C SER A 86 -13.01 13.47 -12.12
N SER A 87 -12.78 14.43 -13.01
CA SER A 87 -13.02 15.86 -12.72
C SER A 87 -14.50 16.19 -12.46
N ALA A 88 -15.41 15.33 -12.91
CA ALA A 88 -16.84 15.43 -12.66
C ALA A 88 -17.27 14.81 -11.31
N GLN A 89 -16.35 14.17 -10.58
CA GLN A 89 -16.62 13.53 -9.29
C GLN A 89 -16.97 14.59 -8.24
N SER A 90 -18.16 14.50 -7.66
CA SER A 90 -18.50 15.23 -6.43
C SER A 90 -18.14 14.36 -5.24
N TRP A 91 -17.27 14.85 -4.36
CA TRP A 91 -17.01 14.21 -3.08
C TRP A 91 -18.07 14.69 -2.07
N PRO A 92 -18.62 13.82 -1.21
CA PRO A 92 -19.63 14.20 -0.21
C PRO A 92 -19.06 15.04 0.96
N TRP A 93 -17.99 15.81 0.73
CA TRP A 93 -17.14 16.38 1.77
C TRP A 93 -17.39 17.88 1.81
N ASP A 94 -17.84 18.38 2.96
CA ASP A 94 -17.83 19.81 3.24
C ASP A 94 -16.41 20.23 3.64
N ALA A 95 -16.12 21.55 3.62
CA ALA A 95 -14.77 22.11 3.77
C ALA A 95 -13.97 21.66 5.01
N ASP A 96 -14.63 21.05 6.01
CA ASP A 96 -14.05 20.57 7.27
C ASP A 96 -14.07 19.03 7.44
N ASN A 97 -14.66 18.25 6.51
CA ASN A 97 -14.67 16.78 6.61
C ASN A 97 -13.31 16.23 6.16
N GLU A 98 -12.55 15.71 7.13
CA GLU A 98 -11.17 15.27 6.97
C GLU A 98 -11.02 13.97 6.17
N VAL A 99 -9.81 13.76 5.62
CA VAL A 99 -9.32 12.52 4.96
C VAL A 99 -9.67 11.22 5.71
N LYS A 100 -9.95 11.33 7.01
CA LYS A 100 -10.25 10.24 7.94
C LYS A 100 -11.47 9.41 7.54
N ASP A 101 -12.44 9.98 6.82
CA ASP A 101 -13.66 9.28 6.42
C ASP A 101 -13.60 8.71 4.98
N ALA A 102 -12.44 8.78 4.31
CA ALA A 102 -12.23 8.21 2.96
C ALA A 102 -12.09 6.67 2.98
N TYR A 103 -10.90 6.20 2.59
CA TYR A 103 -10.57 4.80 2.40
C TYR A 103 -9.63 4.36 3.52
N GLY A 104 -10.07 3.42 4.35
CA GLY A 104 -9.23 2.77 5.35
C GLY A 104 -8.30 1.75 4.71
N ILE A 105 -7.00 2.04 4.71
CA ILE A 105 -5.95 1.14 4.21
C ILE A 105 -5.46 0.26 5.37
N ARG A 106 -5.42 -1.05 5.16
CA ARG A 106 -4.88 -2.00 6.12
C ARG A 106 -3.44 -2.37 5.77
N PHE A 107 -2.52 -2.11 6.69
CA PHE A 107 -1.14 -2.59 6.60
C PHE A 107 -1.00 -3.98 7.21
N ILE A 108 -0.17 -4.82 6.60
CA ILE A 108 0.07 -6.19 7.01
C ILE A 108 1.58 -6.36 7.21
N ALA A 109 1.99 -6.62 8.45
CA ALA A 109 3.35 -7.04 8.76
C ALA A 109 3.36 -8.55 9.02
N SER A 110 4.30 -9.26 8.39
CA SER A 110 4.49 -10.70 8.55
C SER A 110 5.96 -10.99 8.79
N VAL A 111 6.29 -11.94 9.67
CA VAL A 111 7.68 -12.43 9.78
C VAL A 111 7.92 -13.37 8.61
N SER A 112 8.94 -13.11 7.81
CA SER A 112 9.32 -14.01 6.71
C SER A 112 10.10 -15.19 7.28
N GLU A 113 9.69 -16.41 6.93
CA GLU A 113 10.33 -17.67 7.33
C GLU A 113 11.58 -18.00 6.49
N GLU A 114 12.06 -17.11 5.61
CA GLU A 114 13.35 -17.32 4.95
C GLU A 114 14.42 -17.58 6.00
N ASP A 115 15.06 -18.75 5.88
CA ASP A 115 15.93 -19.39 6.85
C ASP A 115 16.59 -18.37 7.77
N VAL A 116 16.27 -18.47 9.07
CA VAL A 116 17.12 -17.94 10.12
C VAL A 116 18.43 -18.67 9.97
N GLY A 117 19.30 -18.18 9.08
CA GLY A 117 20.66 -18.63 8.94
C GLY A 117 21.24 -18.55 10.33
N THR A 118 21.42 -19.72 10.93
CA THR A 118 21.96 -19.91 12.25
C THR A 118 23.30 -19.20 12.23
N TYR A 119 23.33 -17.95 12.71
CA TYR A 119 24.58 -17.28 12.99
C TYR A 119 25.17 -18.09 14.12
N GLU A 120 25.99 -19.10 13.77
CA GLU A 120 26.84 -19.78 14.72
C GLU A 120 27.55 -18.71 15.52
N LYS A 121 27.19 -18.62 16.79
CA LYS A 121 27.84 -17.76 17.75
C LYS A 121 29.24 -18.33 17.95
N LYS A 122 30.19 -18.00 17.07
CA LYS A 122 31.62 -18.23 17.33
C LYS A 122 31.99 -17.28 18.45
N THR A 123 31.89 -17.77 19.68
CA THR A 123 32.52 -17.19 20.84
C THR A 123 34.02 -17.26 20.60
N TYR A 124 34.62 -16.14 20.18
CA TYR A 124 36.07 -16.02 20.18
C TYR A 124 36.49 -15.82 21.63
N GLU A 125 37.00 -16.86 22.27
CA GLU A 125 37.77 -16.71 23.50
C GLU A 125 39.08 -16.01 23.15
N ILE A 126 39.18 -14.74 23.53
CA ILE A 126 40.46 -14.04 23.55
C ILE A 126 41.26 -14.66 24.69
N ARG A 127 42.34 -15.39 24.35
CA ARG A 127 43.38 -15.73 25.32
C ARG A 127 44.29 -14.50 25.45
N GLU A 128 44.34 -13.94 26.65
CA GLU A 128 45.35 -12.95 27.02
C GLU A 128 46.73 -13.65 27.07
N GLU A 129 47.72 -13.07 26.40
CA GLU A 129 49.16 -13.36 26.60
C GLU A 129 49.70 -12.59 27.81
#